data_AF-A0A8T7EKM4-F1
#
_entry.id   AF-A0A8T7EKM4-F1
#
_cell.length_a   1.000
_cell.length_b   1.000
_cell.length_c   1.000
_cell.angle_alpha   90.00
_cell.angle_beta   90.00
_cell.angle_gamma   90.00
#
_symmetry.space_group_name_H-M   'P 1'
#
loop_
_entity.id
_entity.type
_entity.pdbx_description
1 polymer ?
#
loop_
_entity_poly.entity_id
_entity_poly.type
_entity_poly.pdbx_seq_one_letter_code
_entity_poly.pdbx_strand_id
1 'polypeptide(L)'
;MLTAAGVCSWPRAFTVSNTGGPIIESQPYEVQDGSGAVVVSGTFSSATSFPLTVSLPTSIDPYAQYTFITSGFASTINQPHDCANPALSVSGVCSEPRRFTISNTGGDMLTNQSYQILQGTTVVRTATFTVAGGASVDVTAPNGLNPYGEYTFVTNGFAATLNVAHDCGQPDFEPGSACTAPRYFTITNNGSPMLSPQAFDILRDGQVVYSGSLLLNTGESFTFTQPAGDDPYGTYTLVSNGFADSLTIDYTCEYPEYTATNVCGYPVAITVTNTGGDALQSEPWNVLDSSSVTVASGSVSLAAGGSINVDLTGLNPYDSYTFDMLGYGTAIDSLTQCASPNLSASYVCAATPSFQIVNTGTDMLLPQTVTVVDADGQTVLTQDIQLSAGEVARYHARRPEPARHPTRCRPAAGSSPRYYHPARARTPRSVCRPTSPSRASAACLPASS
;
A
#
# COMPACT_ATOMS: atom_id res chain seq x y z
N MET A 1 26.32 70.77 -46.16
CA MET A 1 25.12 69.97 -46.43
C MET A 1 24.76 69.29 -45.14
N LEU A 2 23.52 69.45 -44.69
CA LEU A 2 23.01 68.73 -43.54
C LEU A 2 22.45 67.38 -43.98
N THR A 3 22.60 66.39 -43.12
CA THR A 3 21.86 65.12 -43.17
C THR A 3 21.27 64.85 -41.80
N ALA A 4 20.11 64.19 -41.75
CA ALA A 4 19.49 63.74 -40.52
C ALA A 4 19.15 62.25 -40.65
N ALA A 5 19.44 61.48 -39.61
CA ALA A 5 19.05 60.08 -39.50
C ALA A 5 18.39 59.85 -38.15
N GLY A 6 17.25 59.17 -38.13
CA GLY A 6 16.59 58.77 -36.88
C GLY A 6 17.22 57.49 -36.32
N VAL A 7 17.16 57.34 -35.00
CA VAL A 7 17.71 56.19 -34.26
C VAL A 7 16.62 55.54 -33.43
N CYS A 8 16.39 54.24 -33.65
CA CYS A 8 15.56 53.38 -32.81
C CYS A 8 16.32 52.96 -31.55
N SER A 9 16.52 53.93 -30.66
CA SER A 9 17.05 53.75 -29.30
C SER A 9 16.11 54.44 -28.31
N TRP A 10 16.36 54.26 -27.00
CA TRP A 10 15.68 55.04 -25.96
C TRP A 10 16.66 55.96 -25.21
N PRO A 11 16.38 57.27 -25.11
CA PRO A 11 15.30 58.00 -25.80
C PRO A 11 15.42 57.94 -27.34
N ARG A 12 14.29 58.07 -28.05
CA ARG A 12 14.28 58.26 -29.52
C ARG A 12 15.09 59.51 -29.84
N ALA A 13 15.86 59.50 -30.92
CA ALA A 13 16.66 60.66 -31.31
C ALA A 13 16.84 60.76 -32.83
N PHE A 14 17.18 61.96 -33.29
CA PHE A 14 17.76 62.20 -34.61
C PHE A 14 19.23 62.61 -34.46
N THR A 15 20.11 61.96 -35.21
CA THR A 15 21.50 62.40 -35.39
C THR A 15 21.56 63.27 -36.63
N VAL A 16 21.89 64.55 -36.44
CA VAL A 16 22.10 65.52 -37.51
C VAL A 16 23.60 65.70 -37.75
N SER A 17 24.05 65.62 -39.00
CA SER A 17 25.45 65.80 -39.38
C SER A 17 25.59 66.93 -40.41
N ASN A 18 26.66 67.73 -40.32
CA ASN A 18 27.01 68.72 -41.33
C ASN A 18 28.34 68.35 -42.00
N THR A 19 28.34 68.17 -43.32
CA THR A 19 29.54 67.92 -44.14
C THR A 19 29.89 69.09 -45.06
N GLY A 20 29.16 70.20 -44.99
CA GLY A 20 29.53 71.46 -45.63
C GLY A 20 30.31 72.38 -44.69
N GLY A 21 30.44 73.64 -45.08
CA GLY A 21 31.02 74.68 -44.22
C GLY A 21 30.19 75.00 -42.96
N PRO A 22 30.67 75.91 -42.11
CA PRO A 22 29.97 76.36 -40.92
C PRO A 22 28.62 77.00 -41.27
N ILE A 23 27.65 76.86 -40.36
CA ILE A 23 26.30 77.43 -40.49
C ILE A 23 26.35 78.89 -40.05
N ILE A 24 26.59 79.79 -41.00
CA ILE A 24 26.82 81.23 -40.72
C ILE A 24 25.55 82.00 -40.35
N GLU A 25 24.37 81.51 -40.75
CA GLU A 25 23.07 82.07 -40.39
C GLU A 25 22.27 81.09 -39.55
N SER A 26 21.57 81.57 -38.51
CA SER A 26 20.79 80.72 -37.62
C SER A 26 19.63 80.04 -38.36
N GLN A 27 19.63 78.71 -38.40
CA GLN A 27 18.62 77.91 -39.11
C GLN A 27 17.75 77.13 -38.10
N PRO A 28 16.42 77.29 -38.09
CA PRO A 28 15.55 76.56 -37.16
C PRO A 28 15.38 75.09 -37.56
N TYR A 29 15.11 74.23 -36.57
CA TYR A 29 14.64 72.87 -36.77
C TYR A 29 13.50 72.54 -35.83
N GLU A 30 12.66 71.60 -36.25
CA GLU A 30 11.56 71.04 -35.48
C GLU A 30 11.53 69.52 -35.66
N VAL A 31 11.04 68.81 -34.64
CA VAL A 31 10.58 67.44 -34.75
C VAL A 31 9.08 67.46 -34.54
N GLN A 32 8.34 66.95 -35.51
CA GLN A 32 6.88 66.84 -35.46
C GLN A 32 6.46 65.37 -35.27
N ASP A 33 5.36 65.15 -34.57
CA ASP A 33 4.71 63.83 -34.48
C ASP A 33 3.87 63.50 -35.72
N GLY A 34 3.27 62.31 -35.76
CA GLY A 34 2.39 61.88 -36.85
C GLY A 34 1.11 62.72 -37.04
N SER A 35 0.77 63.63 -36.14
CA SER A 35 -0.31 64.61 -36.30
C SER A 35 0.15 65.98 -36.80
N GLY A 36 1.47 66.18 -36.92
CA GLY A 36 2.11 67.46 -37.26
C GLY A 36 2.37 68.37 -36.06
N ALA A 37 2.16 67.91 -34.82
CA ALA A 37 2.43 68.70 -33.63
C ALA A 37 3.93 68.70 -33.30
N VAL A 38 4.49 69.87 -33.01
CA VAL A 38 5.92 70.03 -32.68
C VAL A 38 6.21 69.49 -31.28
N VAL A 39 7.03 68.44 -31.19
CA VAL A 39 7.45 67.82 -29.92
C VAL A 39 8.83 68.28 -29.44
N VAL A 40 9.68 68.76 -30.36
CA VAL A 40 10.99 69.37 -30.08
C VAL A 40 11.26 70.46 -31.11
N SER A 41 11.88 71.57 -30.71
CA SER A 41 12.37 72.59 -31.64
C SER A 41 13.67 73.22 -31.17
N GLY A 42 14.45 73.80 -32.08
CA GLY A 42 15.68 74.51 -31.76
C GLY A 42 16.28 75.21 -32.98
N THR A 43 17.54 75.64 -32.87
CA THR A 43 18.28 76.26 -33.97
C THR A 43 19.69 75.67 -34.12
N PHE A 44 20.16 75.64 -35.35
CA PHE A 44 21.57 75.49 -35.72
C PHE A 44 22.22 76.87 -35.85
N SER A 45 23.46 77.02 -35.41
CA SER A 45 24.25 78.24 -35.59
C SER A 45 25.72 77.91 -35.85
N SER A 46 26.55 78.93 -36.03
CA SER A 46 28.00 78.79 -36.27
C SER A 46 28.74 78.16 -35.08
N ALA A 47 28.14 78.16 -33.90
CA ALA A 47 28.66 77.52 -32.69
C ALA A 47 28.16 76.07 -32.48
N THR A 48 27.26 75.56 -33.33
CA THR A 48 26.74 74.19 -33.19
C THR A 48 27.80 73.16 -33.57
N SER A 49 28.16 72.30 -32.61
CA SER A 49 29.00 71.13 -32.87
C SER A 49 28.20 70.02 -33.58
N PHE A 50 28.83 69.33 -34.52
CA PHE A 50 28.25 68.22 -35.27
C PHE A 50 29.11 66.95 -35.10
N PRO A 51 28.51 65.75 -35.04
CA PRO A 51 27.08 65.47 -35.13
C PRO A 51 26.29 65.94 -33.90
N LEU A 52 25.12 66.55 -34.13
CA LEU A 52 24.18 66.93 -33.07
C LEU A 52 23.19 65.78 -32.85
N THR A 53 22.92 65.44 -31.59
CA THR A 53 21.84 64.51 -31.24
C THR A 53 20.64 65.30 -30.72
N VAL A 54 19.54 65.27 -31.47
CA VAL A 54 18.24 65.83 -31.08
C VAL A 54 17.45 64.71 -30.42
N SER A 55 17.47 64.66 -29.08
CA SER A 55 16.73 63.67 -28.30
C SER A 55 15.27 64.10 -28.13
N LEU A 56 14.34 63.16 -28.27
CA LEU A 56 12.91 63.38 -28.07
C LEU A 56 12.55 63.19 -26.58
N PRO A 57 11.47 63.84 -26.08
CA PRO A 57 11.02 63.68 -24.69
C PRO A 57 10.67 62.23 -24.34
N THR A 58 10.94 61.80 -23.11
CA THR A 58 10.65 60.44 -22.63
C THR A 58 9.18 60.17 -22.30
N SER A 59 8.30 61.17 -22.46
CA SER A 59 6.87 61.09 -22.19
C SER A 59 6.00 60.79 -23.42
N ILE A 60 6.61 60.71 -24.61
CA ILE A 60 5.91 60.42 -25.86
C ILE A 60 6.04 58.94 -26.23
N ASP A 61 5.22 58.46 -27.15
CA ASP A 61 5.27 57.09 -27.64
C ASP A 61 6.59 56.81 -28.41
N PRO A 62 7.49 55.95 -27.92
CA PRO A 62 8.74 55.62 -28.59
C PRO A 62 8.57 54.88 -29.92
N TYR A 63 7.37 54.40 -30.26
CA TYR A 63 7.11 53.64 -31.49
C TYR A 63 6.35 54.44 -32.54
N ALA A 64 5.77 55.59 -32.19
CA ALA A 64 5.14 56.48 -33.16
C ALA A 64 6.14 57.01 -34.22
N GLN A 65 5.60 57.41 -35.37
CA GLN A 65 6.37 58.11 -36.40
C GLN A 65 6.68 59.55 -35.95
N TYR A 66 7.92 59.97 -36.12
CA TYR A 66 8.38 61.35 -35.93
C TYR A 66 9.09 61.85 -37.17
N THR A 67 8.97 63.14 -37.47
CA THR A 67 9.54 63.76 -38.66
C THR A 67 10.45 64.91 -38.27
N PHE A 68 11.74 64.80 -38.61
CA PHE A 68 12.70 65.89 -38.44
C PHE A 68 12.62 66.86 -39.64
N ILE A 69 12.35 68.13 -39.35
CA ILE A 69 12.15 69.19 -40.33
C ILE A 69 13.14 70.32 -40.06
N THR A 70 13.80 70.80 -41.11
CA THR A 70 14.54 72.07 -41.08
C THR A 70 14.53 72.71 -42.46
N SER A 71 14.48 74.04 -42.51
CA SER A 71 14.54 74.81 -43.76
C SER A 71 15.40 76.05 -43.57
N GLY A 72 16.33 76.27 -44.48
CA GLY A 72 17.24 77.42 -44.49
C GLY A 72 18.42 77.22 -45.44
N PHE A 73 19.39 78.12 -45.37
CA PHE A 73 20.54 78.15 -46.29
C PHE A 73 21.47 76.92 -46.20
N ALA A 74 21.54 76.22 -45.07
CA ALA A 74 22.44 75.09 -44.91
C ALA A 74 21.94 73.83 -45.65
N SER A 75 20.62 73.58 -45.60
CA SER A 75 19.84 72.57 -46.34
C SER A 75 18.35 72.71 -46.01
N THR A 76 17.47 72.11 -46.82
CA THR A 76 16.10 71.77 -46.40
C THR A 76 16.01 70.25 -46.21
N ILE A 77 15.49 69.79 -45.06
CA ILE A 77 15.28 68.37 -44.75
C ILE A 77 13.84 68.19 -44.26
N ASN A 78 13.22 67.12 -44.73
CA ASN A 78 11.97 66.59 -44.21
C ASN A 78 12.16 65.06 -44.11
N GLN A 79 12.61 64.59 -42.95
CA GLN A 79 13.03 63.20 -42.74
C GLN A 79 12.08 62.52 -41.75
N PRO A 80 11.10 61.72 -42.23
CA PRO A 80 10.34 60.85 -41.36
C PRO A 80 11.23 59.73 -40.83
N HIS A 81 10.96 59.29 -39.61
CA HIS A 81 11.56 58.13 -39.00
C HIS A 81 10.52 57.39 -38.15
N ASP A 82 10.48 56.09 -38.34
CA ASP A 82 9.55 55.17 -37.73
C ASP A 82 10.32 53.94 -37.23
N CYS A 83 9.84 53.33 -36.15
CA CYS A 83 10.46 52.15 -35.55
C CYS A 83 9.39 51.06 -35.46
N ALA A 84 9.75 49.81 -35.78
CA ALA A 84 8.79 48.72 -35.77
C ALA A 84 8.16 48.56 -34.37
N ASN A 85 6.82 48.62 -34.32
CA ASN A 85 6.07 48.38 -33.09
C ASN A 85 6.38 46.98 -32.51
N PRO A 86 6.55 46.84 -31.19
CA PRO A 86 6.50 45.54 -30.53
C PRO A 86 5.15 44.86 -30.78
N ALA A 87 5.16 43.53 -30.84
CA ALA A 87 3.95 42.72 -30.95
C ALA A 87 3.99 41.67 -29.84
N LEU A 88 3.53 42.09 -28.65
CA LEU A 88 3.59 41.30 -27.43
C LEU A 88 2.42 40.32 -27.32
N SER A 89 2.73 39.07 -26.98
CA SER A 89 1.77 38.04 -26.59
C SER A 89 2.21 37.37 -25.29
N VAL A 90 1.28 36.92 -24.46
CA VAL A 90 1.57 36.24 -23.20
C VAL A 90 0.84 34.91 -23.13
N SER A 91 1.57 33.86 -22.74
CA SER A 91 1.04 32.55 -22.40
C SER A 91 1.45 32.17 -20.98
N GLY A 92 0.52 31.67 -20.18
CA GLY A 92 0.87 31.06 -18.89
C GLY A 92 1.34 29.61 -19.05
N VAL A 93 2.11 29.14 -18.07
CA VAL A 93 2.71 27.79 -18.04
C VAL A 93 2.53 27.20 -16.63
N CYS A 94 1.98 25.98 -16.55
CA CYS A 94 1.84 25.24 -15.30
C CYS A 94 3.21 24.76 -14.78
N SER A 95 3.66 25.37 -13.68
CA SER A 95 4.89 25.08 -12.95
C SER A 95 4.79 25.63 -11.53
N GLU A 96 5.62 25.15 -10.60
CA GLU A 96 5.89 25.83 -9.31
C GLU A 96 7.29 26.50 -9.36
N PRO A 97 7.40 27.83 -9.14
CA PRO A 97 6.32 28.82 -9.12
C PRO A 97 5.63 28.95 -10.48
N ARG A 98 4.39 29.49 -10.50
CA ARG A 98 3.66 29.81 -11.75
C ARG A 98 4.53 30.65 -12.67
N ARG A 99 4.48 30.38 -13.98
CA ARG A 99 5.24 31.10 -15.01
C ARG A 99 4.31 31.69 -16.07
N PHE A 100 4.68 32.87 -16.56
CA PHE A 100 4.15 33.47 -17.79
C PHE A 100 5.32 33.73 -18.73
N THR A 101 5.19 33.29 -19.97
CA THR A 101 6.13 33.58 -21.06
C THR A 101 5.59 34.75 -21.85
N ILE A 102 6.35 35.84 -21.89
CA ILE A 102 6.06 37.04 -22.68
C ILE A 102 6.91 36.94 -23.96
N SER A 103 6.27 36.87 -25.12
CA SER A 103 6.93 36.78 -26.42
C SER A 103 6.72 38.07 -27.22
N ASN A 104 7.75 38.55 -27.90
CA ASN A 104 7.67 39.70 -28.79
C ASN A 104 7.96 39.26 -30.23
N THR A 105 6.96 39.37 -31.10
CA THR A 105 7.07 39.01 -32.53
C THR A 105 7.26 40.22 -33.46
N GLY A 106 7.27 41.43 -32.90
CA GLY A 106 7.44 42.69 -33.62
C GLY A 106 8.86 43.25 -33.51
N GLY A 107 8.97 44.58 -33.50
CA GLY A 107 10.24 45.28 -33.23
C GLY A 107 10.64 45.27 -31.74
N ASP A 108 11.86 45.70 -31.46
CA ASP A 108 12.41 45.74 -30.10
C ASP A 108 11.58 46.61 -29.14
N MET A 109 11.41 46.16 -27.90
CA MET A 109 10.97 47.06 -26.83
C MET A 109 12.06 48.09 -26.54
N LEU A 110 11.86 49.34 -26.98
CA LEU A 110 12.83 50.42 -26.80
C LEU A 110 12.93 50.88 -25.34
N THR A 111 11.82 50.88 -24.60
CA THR A 111 11.76 51.21 -23.18
C THR A 111 11.17 50.05 -22.36
N ASN A 112 11.46 50.02 -21.06
CA ASN A 112 10.85 49.04 -20.16
C ASN A 112 9.38 49.36 -19.89
N GLN A 113 8.61 48.30 -19.63
CA GLN A 113 7.20 48.39 -19.28
C GLN A 113 6.95 47.69 -17.96
N SER A 114 6.04 48.22 -17.12
CA SER A 114 5.66 47.59 -15.86
C SER A 114 4.65 46.47 -16.09
N TYR A 115 4.75 45.40 -15.29
CA TYR A 115 3.76 44.34 -15.25
C TYR A 115 3.39 44.01 -13.81
N GLN A 116 2.21 43.41 -13.66
CA GLN A 116 1.70 42.84 -12.44
C GLN A 116 1.32 41.38 -12.67
N ILE A 117 1.47 40.56 -11.63
CA ILE A 117 0.82 39.26 -11.54
C ILE A 117 -0.16 39.37 -10.38
N LEU A 118 -1.43 39.03 -10.65
CA LEU A 118 -2.50 39.00 -9.68
C LEU A 118 -2.89 37.55 -9.37
N GLN A 119 -3.32 37.30 -8.13
CA GLN A 119 -4.04 36.10 -7.70
C GLN A 119 -5.45 36.56 -7.33
N GLY A 120 -6.45 36.21 -8.14
CA GLY A 120 -7.74 36.91 -8.13
C GLY A 120 -7.55 38.42 -8.31
N THR A 121 -8.00 39.22 -7.34
CA THR A 121 -7.84 40.70 -7.34
C THR A 121 -6.56 41.19 -6.66
N THR A 122 -5.77 40.31 -6.03
CA THR A 122 -4.61 40.70 -5.21
C THR A 122 -3.35 40.72 -6.05
N VAL A 123 -2.66 41.87 -6.14
CA VAL A 123 -1.34 41.96 -6.79
C VAL A 123 -0.29 41.23 -5.94
N VAL A 124 0.21 40.10 -6.44
CA VAL A 124 1.26 39.30 -5.78
C VAL A 124 2.66 39.63 -6.29
N ARG A 125 2.79 40.20 -7.50
CA ARG A 125 4.07 40.71 -8.02
C ARG A 125 3.86 42.00 -8.79
N THR A 126 4.81 42.92 -8.69
CA THR A 126 4.99 44.05 -9.61
C THR A 126 6.47 44.14 -9.98
N ALA A 127 6.79 44.27 -11.26
CA ALA A 127 8.15 44.51 -11.75
C ALA A 127 8.12 45.17 -13.15
N THR A 128 9.26 45.24 -13.83
CA THR A 128 9.34 45.71 -15.22
C THR A 128 10.00 44.65 -16.11
N PHE A 129 9.78 44.76 -17.43
CA PHE A 129 10.37 43.87 -18.43
C PHE A 129 10.70 44.63 -19.72
N THR A 130 11.60 44.04 -20.52
CA THR A 130 11.94 44.40 -21.91
C THR A 130 12.16 43.11 -22.69
N VAL A 131 11.74 43.09 -23.96
CA VAL A 131 11.90 41.93 -24.85
C VAL A 131 12.32 42.44 -26.23
N ALA A 132 13.45 41.94 -26.74
CA ALA A 132 13.89 42.20 -28.11
C ALA A 132 12.93 41.56 -29.12
N GLY A 133 12.93 42.06 -30.36
CA GLY A 133 12.14 41.49 -31.46
C GLY A 133 12.55 40.04 -31.73
N GLY A 134 11.57 39.14 -31.80
CA GLY A 134 11.78 37.70 -31.96
C GLY A 134 12.23 36.97 -30.68
N ALA A 135 12.36 37.66 -29.54
CA ALA A 135 12.72 37.05 -28.27
C ALA A 135 11.50 36.77 -27.36
N SER A 136 11.74 36.04 -26.28
CA SER A 136 10.78 35.84 -25.19
C SER A 136 11.46 35.96 -23.84
N VAL A 137 10.70 36.33 -22.80
CA VAL A 137 11.16 36.36 -21.41
C VAL A 137 10.12 35.69 -20.51
N ASP A 138 10.60 34.92 -19.54
CA ASP A 138 9.75 34.31 -18.52
C ASP A 138 9.69 35.18 -17.27
N VAL A 139 8.48 35.37 -16.74
CA VAL A 139 8.22 35.97 -15.44
C VAL A 139 7.45 34.99 -14.56
N THR A 140 7.72 34.99 -13.25
CA THR A 140 7.09 34.04 -12.33
C THR A 140 6.23 34.74 -11.27
N ALA A 141 5.26 34.04 -10.70
CA ALA A 141 4.72 34.41 -9.40
C ALA A 141 5.82 34.28 -8.30
N PRO A 142 5.63 34.90 -7.12
CA PRO A 142 6.41 34.57 -5.93
C PRO A 142 6.28 33.09 -5.54
N ASN A 143 7.34 32.52 -4.97
CA ASN A 143 7.34 31.14 -4.46
C ASN A 143 6.39 30.99 -3.26
N GLY A 144 5.84 29.79 -3.07
CA GLY A 144 5.01 29.47 -1.90
C GLY A 144 3.58 30.04 -1.96
N LEU A 145 3.14 30.48 -3.14
CA LEU A 145 1.73 30.66 -3.47
C LEU A 145 1.23 29.39 -4.17
N ASN A 146 -0.07 29.14 -4.17
CA ASN A 146 -0.65 27.91 -4.74
C ASN A 146 -0.45 27.84 -6.28
N PRO A 147 0.32 26.87 -6.83
CA PRO A 147 0.53 26.73 -8.28
C PRO A 147 -0.67 26.24 -9.10
N TYR A 148 -1.78 25.87 -8.45
CA TYR A 148 -3.05 25.49 -9.09
C TYR A 148 -4.13 26.56 -8.97
N GLY A 149 -3.78 27.76 -8.49
CA GLY A 149 -4.68 28.91 -8.54
C GLY A 149 -4.71 29.56 -9.93
N GLU A 150 -5.80 30.28 -10.22
CA GLU A 150 -5.84 31.22 -11.34
C GLU A 150 -4.95 32.43 -11.04
N TYR A 151 -4.06 32.76 -11.98
CA TYR A 151 -3.25 33.97 -11.95
C TYR A 151 -3.50 34.81 -13.20
N THR A 152 -3.44 36.12 -13.05
CA THR A 152 -3.61 37.05 -14.16
C THR A 152 -2.34 37.88 -14.35
N PHE A 153 -1.74 37.82 -15.53
CA PHE A 153 -0.70 38.75 -15.96
C PHE A 153 -1.35 40.02 -16.52
N VAL A 154 -0.97 41.18 -15.99
CA VAL A 154 -1.45 42.49 -16.45
C VAL A 154 -0.26 43.38 -16.78
N THR A 155 -0.31 44.07 -17.91
CA THR A 155 0.65 45.11 -18.26
C THR A 155 -0.03 46.23 -19.04
N ASN A 156 0.48 47.46 -18.88
CA ASN A 156 -0.01 48.62 -19.60
C ASN A 156 1.14 49.60 -19.88
N GLY A 157 1.31 50.00 -21.13
CA GLY A 157 2.32 50.95 -21.57
C GLY A 157 2.45 50.96 -23.09
N PHE A 158 3.49 51.63 -23.60
CA PHE A 158 3.65 51.88 -25.04
C PHE A 158 3.81 50.61 -25.89
N ALA A 159 4.32 49.49 -25.34
CA ALA A 159 4.55 48.28 -26.12
C ALA A 159 3.28 47.43 -26.30
N ALA A 160 2.39 47.40 -25.29
CA ALA A 160 1.06 46.79 -25.34
C ALA A 160 0.26 47.08 -24.06
N THR A 161 -1.06 46.89 -24.12
CA THR A 161 -1.90 46.64 -22.95
C THR A 161 -2.38 45.19 -23.00
N LEU A 162 -1.99 44.36 -22.03
CA LEU A 162 -2.40 42.95 -21.97
C LEU A 162 -2.99 42.63 -20.59
N ASN A 163 -4.00 41.75 -20.59
CA ASN A 163 -4.63 41.20 -19.41
C ASN A 163 -4.96 39.73 -19.71
N VAL A 164 -4.16 38.81 -19.16
CA VAL A 164 -4.19 37.38 -19.50
C VAL A 164 -4.30 36.57 -18.21
N ALA A 165 -5.50 36.05 -17.95
CA ALA A 165 -5.75 35.04 -16.93
C ALA A 165 -5.27 33.67 -17.42
N HIS A 166 -4.67 32.88 -16.53
CA HIS A 166 -4.32 31.50 -16.78
C HIS A 166 -4.42 30.67 -15.49
N ASP A 167 -5.26 29.65 -15.57
CA ASP A 167 -5.48 28.66 -14.52
C ASP A 167 -4.73 27.36 -14.81
N CYS A 168 -4.43 26.59 -13.77
CA CYS A 168 -3.94 25.22 -13.88
C CYS A 168 -4.87 24.34 -13.06
N GLY A 169 -5.47 23.33 -13.70
CA GLY A 169 -6.36 22.42 -13.00
C GLY A 169 -5.66 21.82 -11.77
N GLN A 170 -6.43 21.60 -10.72
CA GLN A 170 -5.95 21.03 -9.47
C GLN A 170 -5.75 19.50 -9.61
N PRO A 171 -4.82 18.89 -8.87
CA PRO A 171 -4.82 17.45 -8.62
C PRO A 171 -6.11 17.03 -7.92
N ASP A 172 -6.53 15.79 -8.12
CA ASP A 172 -7.72 15.22 -7.50
C ASP A 172 -7.36 13.83 -6.97
N PHE A 173 -7.31 13.68 -5.64
CA PHE A 173 -6.81 12.47 -5.01
C PHE A 173 -7.95 11.51 -4.67
N GLU A 174 -7.96 10.37 -5.35
CA GLU A 174 -8.81 9.22 -4.99
C GLU A 174 -8.00 8.26 -4.10
N PRO A 175 -8.33 8.17 -2.80
CA PRO A 175 -7.68 7.23 -1.91
C PRO A 175 -8.38 5.87 -1.93
N GLY A 176 -7.58 4.81 -1.79
CA GLY A 176 -8.04 3.44 -1.59
C GLY A 176 -7.23 2.72 -0.53
N SER A 177 -7.79 1.64 -0.02
CA SER A 177 -7.07 0.69 0.85
C SER A 177 -7.67 -0.70 0.68
N ALA A 178 -6.94 -1.72 1.13
CA ALA A 178 -7.54 -3.03 1.39
C ALA A 178 -6.98 -3.64 2.68
N CYS A 179 -7.86 -4.29 3.44
CA CYS A 179 -7.47 -5.20 4.53
C CYS A 179 -7.04 -6.52 3.90
N THR A 180 -5.77 -6.60 3.52
CA THR A 180 -5.13 -7.77 2.91
C THR A 180 -3.82 -8.11 3.60
N ALA A 181 -3.19 -9.21 3.20
CA ALA A 181 -1.88 -9.65 3.67
C ALA A 181 -0.83 -9.52 2.56
N PRO A 182 0.09 -8.53 2.57
CA PRO A 182 0.14 -7.38 3.47
C PRO A 182 -0.95 -6.33 3.16
N ARG A 183 -1.18 -5.44 4.14
CA ARG A 183 -2.08 -4.30 4.01
C ARG A 183 -1.46 -3.24 3.10
N TYR A 184 -2.29 -2.54 2.32
CA TYR A 184 -1.83 -1.42 1.51
C TYR A 184 -2.84 -0.26 1.45
N PHE A 185 -2.31 0.90 1.07
CA PHE A 185 -3.04 2.13 0.78
C PHE A 185 -2.62 2.57 -0.62
N THR A 186 -3.56 3.02 -1.43
CA THR A 186 -3.34 3.63 -2.73
C THR A 186 -3.79 5.08 -2.70
N ILE A 187 -3.06 5.98 -3.35
CA ILE A 187 -3.55 7.31 -3.71
C ILE A 187 -3.37 7.46 -5.21
N THR A 188 -4.46 7.63 -5.95
CA THR A 188 -4.44 7.92 -7.39
C THR A 188 -4.73 9.39 -7.62
N ASN A 189 -3.95 10.05 -8.47
CA ASN A 189 -4.26 11.40 -8.92
C ASN A 189 -5.10 11.38 -10.20
N ASN A 190 -6.42 11.51 -10.08
CA ASN A 190 -7.35 11.57 -11.22
C ASN A 190 -7.42 12.96 -11.88
N GLY A 191 -6.87 13.98 -11.22
CA GLY A 191 -6.86 15.37 -11.68
C GLY A 191 -5.63 15.73 -12.50
N SER A 192 -5.22 16.99 -12.45
CA SER A 192 -4.01 17.48 -13.13
C SER A 192 -2.71 16.99 -12.46
N PRO A 193 -1.56 16.98 -13.16
CA PRO A 193 -0.29 16.56 -12.59
C PRO A 193 0.13 17.45 -11.41
N MET A 194 0.73 16.84 -10.38
CA MET A 194 1.32 17.59 -9.28
C MET A 194 2.51 18.43 -9.77
N LEU A 195 2.47 19.74 -9.54
CA LEU A 195 3.50 20.71 -9.94
C LEU A 195 4.63 20.86 -8.90
N SER A 196 4.43 20.34 -7.69
CA SER A 196 5.42 20.33 -6.61
C SER A 196 5.22 19.12 -5.68
N PRO A 197 6.28 18.54 -5.09
CA PRO A 197 6.14 17.45 -4.12
C PRO A 197 5.35 17.89 -2.89
N GLN A 198 4.49 17.00 -2.39
CA GLN A 198 3.70 17.19 -1.17
C GLN A 198 4.10 16.14 -0.14
N ALA A 199 4.32 16.53 1.12
CA ALA A 199 4.63 15.59 2.19
C ALA A 199 3.38 14.83 2.65
N PHE A 200 3.56 13.59 3.10
CA PHE A 200 2.52 12.82 3.78
C PHE A 200 3.11 11.99 4.92
N ASP A 201 2.27 11.75 5.91
CA ASP A 201 2.51 10.86 7.03
C ASP A 201 1.42 9.77 7.05
N ILE A 202 1.79 8.60 7.55
CA ILE A 202 0.84 7.55 7.97
C ILE A 202 1.00 7.42 9.47
N LEU A 203 -0.11 7.63 10.18
CA LEU A 203 -0.20 7.57 11.61
C LEU A 203 -0.89 6.28 12.03
N ARG A 204 -0.47 5.74 13.17
CA ARG A 204 -1.18 4.70 13.91
C ARG A 204 -1.35 5.19 15.34
N ASP A 205 -2.57 5.14 15.86
CA ASP A 205 -2.90 5.62 17.22
C ASP A 205 -2.39 7.06 17.49
N GLY A 206 -2.38 7.91 16.46
CA GLY A 206 -1.86 9.28 16.49
C GLY A 206 -0.34 9.43 16.47
N GLN A 207 0.44 8.34 16.36
CA GLN A 207 1.90 8.37 16.17
C GLN A 207 2.27 8.12 14.71
N VAL A 208 3.20 8.92 14.16
CA VAL A 208 3.71 8.71 12.80
C VAL A 208 4.54 7.42 12.74
N VAL A 209 4.09 6.46 11.93
CA VAL A 209 4.79 5.19 11.67
C VAL A 209 5.52 5.19 10.32
N TYR A 210 5.12 6.06 9.40
CA TYR A 210 5.78 6.25 8.11
C TYR A 210 5.59 7.69 7.61
N SER A 211 6.59 8.21 6.87
CA SER A 211 6.55 9.52 6.21
C SER A 211 7.13 9.43 4.81
N GLY A 212 6.63 10.24 3.89
CA GLY A 212 7.15 10.31 2.52
C GLY A 212 6.76 11.59 1.78
N SER A 213 6.92 11.59 0.46
CA SER A 213 6.40 12.64 -0.42
C SER A 213 5.68 12.06 -1.63
N LEU A 214 4.61 12.71 -2.06
CA LEU A 214 3.87 12.45 -3.28
C LEU A 214 4.28 13.46 -4.36
N LEU A 215 4.49 12.98 -5.58
CA LEU A 215 4.59 13.78 -6.79
C LEU A 215 4.02 12.94 -7.94
N LEU A 216 2.70 12.99 -8.09
CA LEU A 216 1.93 12.13 -8.99
C LEU A 216 1.48 12.87 -10.24
N ASN A 217 1.77 12.30 -11.41
CA ASN A 217 1.19 12.71 -12.67
C ASN A 217 -0.30 12.32 -12.74
N THR A 218 -1.04 12.87 -13.70
CA THR A 218 -2.43 12.44 -13.98
C THR A 218 -2.49 10.94 -14.28
N GLY A 219 -3.38 10.23 -13.58
CA GLY A 219 -3.55 8.78 -13.64
C GLY A 219 -2.46 7.97 -12.92
N GLU A 220 -1.51 8.63 -12.24
CA GLU A 220 -0.47 7.94 -11.47
C GLU A 220 -0.95 7.62 -10.05
N SER A 221 -0.60 6.42 -9.57
CA SER A 221 -0.94 5.95 -8.23
C SER A 221 0.31 5.73 -7.38
N PHE A 222 0.35 6.31 -6.18
CA PHE A 222 1.24 5.88 -5.12
C PHE A 222 0.63 4.66 -4.40
N THR A 223 1.44 3.69 -4.00
CA THR A 223 1.02 2.58 -3.13
C THR A 223 1.97 2.47 -1.93
N PHE A 224 1.47 2.67 -0.72
CA PHE A 224 2.17 2.27 0.50
C PHE A 224 1.74 0.85 0.86
N THR A 225 2.71 -0.06 1.01
CA THR A 225 2.50 -1.39 1.58
C THR A 225 3.07 -1.40 2.99
N GLN A 226 2.31 -1.91 3.95
CA GLN A 226 2.73 -1.97 5.35
C GLN A 226 3.99 -2.85 5.52
N PRO A 227 4.99 -2.42 6.33
CA PRO A 227 6.14 -3.25 6.68
C PRO A 227 5.74 -4.57 7.36
N ALA A 228 6.50 -5.62 7.10
CA ALA A 228 6.31 -6.91 7.76
C ALA A 228 6.68 -6.82 9.26
N GLY A 229 5.81 -7.35 10.12
CA GLY A 229 5.99 -7.35 11.58
C GLY A 229 5.26 -6.22 12.32
N ASP A 230 4.73 -5.23 11.61
CA ASP A 230 3.73 -4.32 12.17
C ASP A 230 2.36 -5.02 12.25
N ASP A 231 1.50 -4.56 13.16
CA ASP A 231 0.12 -5.02 13.30
C ASP A 231 -0.72 -4.61 12.08
N PRO A 232 -1.29 -5.54 11.29
CA PRO A 232 -2.09 -5.19 10.12
C PRO A 232 -3.49 -4.68 10.47
N TYR A 233 -3.92 -4.85 11.72
CA TYR A 233 -5.24 -4.52 12.22
C TYR A 233 -5.28 -3.12 12.87
N GLY A 234 -6.49 -2.68 13.24
CA GLY A 234 -6.72 -1.38 13.84
C GLY A 234 -6.70 -0.22 12.83
N THR A 235 -6.80 1.00 13.39
CA THR A 235 -6.93 2.24 12.62
C THR A 235 -5.56 2.82 12.29
N TYR A 236 -5.37 3.08 10.99
CA TYR A 236 -4.24 3.83 10.47
C TYR A 236 -4.79 5.03 9.69
N THR A 237 -4.22 6.21 9.93
CA THR A 237 -4.65 7.47 9.35
C THR A 237 -3.60 7.96 8.37
N LEU A 238 -3.94 8.11 7.10
CA LEU A 238 -3.08 8.81 6.13
C LEU A 238 -3.38 10.31 6.21
N VAL A 239 -2.34 11.12 6.43
CA VAL A 239 -2.43 12.59 6.47
C VAL A 239 -1.46 13.18 5.44
N SER A 240 -1.94 14.07 4.59
CA SER A 240 -1.11 14.84 3.66
C SER A 240 -1.64 16.26 3.53
N ASN A 241 -0.74 17.24 3.54
CA ASN A 241 -1.12 18.65 3.43
C ASN A 241 -0.16 19.38 2.48
N GLY A 242 -0.72 20.12 1.54
CA GLY A 242 0.02 20.95 0.60
C GLY A 242 -0.92 21.61 -0.41
N PHE A 243 -0.38 22.03 -1.55
CA PHE A 243 -1.17 22.75 -2.55
C PHE A 243 -2.04 21.85 -3.43
N ALA A 244 -1.74 20.55 -3.52
CA ALA A 244 -2.51 19.63 -4.37
C ALA A 244 -3.90 19.41 -3.77
N ASP A 245 -3.94 18.90 -2.54
CA ASP A 245 -5.12 18.89 -1.67
C ASP A 245 -4.69 18.63 -0.21
N SER A 246 -5.61 18.82 0.75
CA SER A 246 -5.47 18.36 2.14
C SER A 246 -6.23 17.05 2.34
N LEU A 247 -5.50 15.97 2.62
CA LEU A 247 -6.01 14.62 2.71
C LEU A 247 -5.86 14.10 4.15
N THR A 248 -6.97 13.67 4.76
CA THR A 248 -6.99 12.96 6.04
C THR A 248 -7.96 11.80 5.91
N ILE A 249 -7.48 10.56 5.94
CA ILE A 249 -8.31 9.37 5.78
C ILE A 249 -7.95 8.34 6.83
N ASP A 250 -8.96 7.92 7.60
CA ASP A 250 -8.87 6.76 8.48
C ASP A 250 -9.24 5.50 7.73
N TYR A 251 -8.40 4.46 7.86
CA TYR A 251 -8.71 3.12 7.42
C TYR A 251 -8.54 2.15 8.59
N THR A 252 -9.58 1.39 8.90
CA THR A 252 -9.61 0.45 10.03
C THR A 252 -9.79 -0.96 9.50
N CYS A 253 -8.90 -1.87 9.88
CA CYS A 253 -9.09 -3.30 9.70
C CYS A 253 -9.50 -3.91 11.04
N GLU A 254 -10.62 -4.64 11.07
CA GLU A 254 -11.12 -5.27 12.29
C GLU A 254 -10.18 -6.40 12.73
N TYR A 255 -9.96 -6.53 14.04
CA TYR A 255 -9.17 -7.62 14.60
C TYR A 255 -9.93 -8.94 14.45
N PRO A 256 -9.25 -10.07 14.16
CA PRO A 256 -9.87 -11.38 14.29
C PRO A 256 -10.20 -11.62 15.76
N GLU A 257 -11.27 -12.37 16.02
CA GLU A 257 -11.66 -12.80 17.37
C GLU A 257 -11.90 -14.30 17.27
N TYR A 258 -11.36 -15.09 18.19
CA TYR A 258 -11.48 -16.54 18.10
C TYR A 258 -12.33 -17.10 19.23
N THR A 259 -12.99 -18.22 18.95
CA THR A 259 -13.64 -19.06 19.95
C THR A 259 -13.29 -20.51 19.69
N ALA A 260 -13.02 -21.27 20.75
CA ALA A 260 -12.71 -22.70 20.69
C ALA A 260 -13.69 -23.53 21.51
N THR A 261 -14.36 -24.48 20.85
CA THR A 261 -15.30 -25.41 21.48
C THR A 261 -14.76 -26.83 21.45
N ASN A 262 -14.81 -27.54 22.58
CA ASN A 262 -14.43 -28.95 22.64
C ASN A 262 -15.48 -29.84 21.95
N VAL A 263 -15.02 -30.74 21.08
CA VAL A 263 -15.83 -31.78 20.46
C VAL A 263 -15.58 -33.07 21.23
N CYS A 264 -16.59 -33.51 22.00
CA CYS A 264 -16.46 -34.68 22.86
C CYS A 264 -16.25 -35.95 22.04
N GLY A 265 -15.03 -36.51 22.09
CA GLY A 265 -14.62 -37.66 21.30
C GLY A 265 -13.22 -38.17 21.65
N TYR A 266 -12.77 -39.23 20.98
CA TYR A 266 -11.38 -39.69 21.02
C TYR A 266 -10.87 -39.98 19.59
N PRO A 267 -9.77 -39.36 19.11
CA PRO A 267 -8.94 -38.36 19.81
C PRO A 267 -9.75 -37.12 20.20
N VAL A 268 -9.22 -36.36 21.17
CA VAL A 268 -9.83 -35.06 21.56
C VAL A 268 -9.76 -34.15 20.33
N ALA A 269 -10.83 -33.41 20.04
CA ALA A 269 -10.83 -32.45 18.95
C ALA A 269 -11.45 -31.14 19.41
N ILE A 270 -10.96 -30.02 18.89
CA ILE A 270 -11.53 -28.69 19.12
C ILE A 270 -11.95 -28.06 17.80
N THR A 271 -13.10 -27.38 17.80
CA THR A 271 -13.49 -26.51 16.69
C THR A 271 -13.10 -25.07 17.05
N VAL A 272 -12.14 -24.51 16.31
CA VAL A 272 -11.73 -23.10 16.42
C VAL A 272 -12.45 -22.31 15.34
N THR A 273 -13.16 -21.23 15.72
CA THR A 273 -13.92 -20.37 14.81
C THR A 273 -13.47 -18.92 14.96
N ASN A 274 -13.28 -18.21 13.85
CA ASN A 274 -13.07 -16.77 13.86
C ASN A 274 -14.42 -16.06 13.81
N THR A 275 -14.78 -15.35 14.88
CA THR A 275 -16.01 -14.56 15.04
C THR A 275 -15.83 -13.07 14.74
N GLY A 276 -14.58 -12.60 14.61
CA GLY A 276 -14.22 -11.22 14.29
C GLY A 276 -13.87 -11.01 12.81
N GLY A 277 -12.96 -10.07 12.55
CA GLY A 277 -12.47 -9.73 11.20
C GLY A 277 -11.58 -10.80 10.55
N ASP A 278 -11.31 -10.69 9.26
CA ASP A 278 -10.42 -11.61 8.53
C ASP A 278 -9.01 -11.66 9.14
N ALA A 279 -8.45 -12.87 9.32
CA ALA A 279 -7.06 -13.02 9.76
C ALA A 279 -6.08 -12.63 8.64
N LEU A 280 -5.53 -11.42 8.72
CA LEU A 280 -4.55 -10.85 7.78
C LEU A 280 -3.14 -11.45 7.92
N GLN A 281 -2.92 -12.37 8.86
CA GLN A 281 -1.72 -13.18 8.94
C GLN A 281 -1.99 -14.52 9.66
N SER A 282 -0.92 -15.31 9.83
CA SER A 282 -0.96 -16.59 10.53
C SER A 282 -0.87 -16.36 12.04
N GLU A 283 -1.98 -16.58 12.75
CA GLU A 283 -2.12 -16.37 14.19
C GLU A 283 -1.73 -17.67 14.96
N PRO A 284 -0.72 -17.64 15.85
CA PRO A 284 -0.29 -18.81 16.64
C PRO A 284 -1.25 -19.13 17.80
N TRP A 285 -1.34 -20.40 18.18
CA TRP A 285 -2.17 -20.88 19.29
C TRP A 285 -1.53 -22.02 20.08
N ASN A 286 -1.96 -22.16 21.32
CA ASN A 286 -1.62 -23.23 22.26
C ASN A 286 -2.89 -23.93 22.79
N VAL A 287 -2.72 -25.19 23.21
CA VAL A 287 -3.61 -25.86 24.16
C VAL A 287 -2.81 -26.16 25.42
N LEU A 288 -3.32 -25.72 26.56
CA LEU A 288 -2.72 -25.90 27.87
C LEU A 288 -3.49 -26.96 28.68
N ASP A 289 -2.79 -27.73 29.51
CA ASP A 289 -3.41 -28.60 30.52
C ASP A 289 -3.79 -27.84 31.81
N SER A 290 -4.36 -28.56 32.78
CA SER A 290 -4.74 -28.02 34.09
C SER A 290 -3.56 -27.52 34.96
N SER A 291 -2.31 -27.76 34.54
CA SER A 291 -1.08 -27.24 35.16
C SER A 291 -0.47 -26.08 34.37
N SER A 292 -1.21 -25.55 33.38
CA SER A 292 -0.76 -24.52 32.43
C SER A 292 0.44 -24.93 31.57
N VAL A 293 0.63 -26.23 31.32
CA VAL A 293 1.68 -26.73 30.42
C VAL A 293 1.11 -26.88 29.01
N THR A 294 1.84 -26.38 28.00
CA THR A 294 1.46 -26.56 26.59
C THR A 294 1.54 -28.03 26.18
N VAL A 295 0.38 -28.60 25.84
CA VAL A 295 0.25 -30.00 25.39
C VAL A 295 0.03 -30.13 23.88
N ALA A 296 -0.41 -29.06 23.21
CA ALA A 296 -0.43 -28.93 21.76
C ALA A 296 -0.23 -27.46 21.36
N SER A 297 0.23 -27.22 20.14
CA SER A 297 0.34 -25.87 19.57
C SER A 297 0.30 -25.91 18.04
N GLY A 298 0.05 -24.75 17.44
CA GLY A 298 0.00 -24.59 16.00
C GLY A 298 -0.21 -23.14 15.58
N SER A 299 -0.74 -22.94 14.38
CA SER A 299 -1.18 -21.64 13.91
C SER A 299 -2.38 -21.77 12.97
N VAL A 300 -3.08 -20.66 12.74
CA VAL A 300 -4.26 -20.61 11.87
C VAL A 300 -4.37 -19.25 11.18
N SER A 301 -4.97 -19.22 9.99
CA SER A 301 -5.43 -17.99 9.34
C SER A 301 -6.84 -18.29 8.81
N LEU A 302 -7.86 -17.73 9.46
CA LEU A 302 -9.26 -17.89 9.11
C LEU A 302 -9.84 -16.57 8.62
N ALA A 303 -10.57 -16.61 7.51
CA ALA A 303 -11.50 -15.53 7.17
C ALA A 303 -12.59 -15.39 8.24
N ALA A 304 -13.26 -14.24 8.28
CA ALA A 304 -14.38 -13.97 9.18
C ALA A 304 -15.48 -15.03 9.04
N GLY A 305 -15.95 -15.59 10.15
CA GLY A 305 -16.91 -16.69 10.19
C GLY A 305 -16.34 -18.06 9.76
N GLY A 306 -15.05 -18.15 9.45
CA GLY A 306 -14.37 -19.41 9.13
C GLY A 306 -14.11 -20.25 10.38
N SER A 307 -14.11 -21.58 10.22
CA SER A 307 -13.79 -22.54 11.29
C SER A 307 -12.83 -23.63 10.81
N ILE A 308 -12.04 -24.16 11.74
CA ILE A 308 -11.27 -25.41 11.56
C ILE A 308 -11.52 -26.36 12.72
N ASN A 309 -11.36 -27.67 12.47
CA ASN A 309 -11.24 -28.67 13.51
C ASN A 309 -9.76 -29.02 13.69
N VAL A 310 -9.31 -29.08 14.94
CA VAL A 310 -7.95 -29.46 15.33
C VAL A 310 -8.03 -30.74 16.16
N ASP A 311 -7.48 -31.83 15.62
CA ASP A 311 -7.36 -33.10 16.33
C ASP A 311 -6.14 -33.09 17.27
N LEU A 312 -6.39 -33.29 18.57
CA LEU A 312 -5.40 -33.27 19.65
C LEU A 312 -5.08 -34.71 20.08
N THR A 313 -4.06 -35.30 19.45
CA THR A 313 -3.66 -36.69 19.68
C THR A 313 -2.96 -36.88 21.02
N GLY A 314 -3.24 -37.99 21.71
CA GLY A 314 -2.57 -38.36 22.95
C GLY A 314 -3.09 -37.67 24.21
N LEU A 315 -4.06 -36.77 24.08
CA LEU A 315 -4.77 -36.15 25.19
C LEU A 315 -5.87 -37.06 25.76
N ASN A 316 -6.20 -36.87 27.03
CA ASN A 316 -7.24 -37.61 27.74
C ASN A 316 -8.55 -36.81 27.67
N PRO A 317 -9.62 -37.32 27.03
CA PRO A 317 -10.85 -36.55 26.80
C PRO A 317 -11.60 -36.11 28.06
N TYR A 318 -11.30 -36.70 29.22
CA TYR A 318 -11.95 -36.37 30.48
C TYR A 318 -11.21 -35.32 31.32
N ASP A 319 -9.99 -34.94 30.92
CA ASP A 319 -9.25 -33.86 31.57
C ASP A 319 -9.70 -32.49 31.02
N SER A 320 -9.49 -31.44 31.81
CA SER A 320 -9.76 -30.06 31.42
C SER A 320 -8.58 -29.48 30.64
N TYR A 321 -8.87 -28.77 29.55
CA TYR A 321 -7.86 -28.05 28.74
C TYR A 321 -8.26 -26.58 28.56
N THR A 322 -7.29 -25.73 28.25
CA THR A 322 -7.51 -24.33 27.88
C THR A 322 -6.94 -24.08 26.49
N PHE A 323 -7.73 -23.49 25.59
CA PHE A 323 -7.23 -22.97 24.31
C PHE A 323 -6.80 -21.51 24.50
N ASP A 324 -5.64 -21.16 23.94
CA ASP A 324 -4.98 -19.87 24.14
C ASP A 324 -4.43 -19.37 22.80
N MET A 325 -4.99 -18.28 22.27
CA MET A 325 -4.49 -17.60 21.08
C MET A 325 -3.38 -16.62 21.46
N LEU A 326 -2.21 -16.79 20.85
CA LEU A 326 -1.01 -15.99 21.11
C LEU A 326 -0.82 -14.85 20.09
N GLY A 327 -1.70 -14.78 19.10
CA GLY A 327 -1.67 -13.79 18.02
C GLY A 327 -2.40 -12.49 18.36
N TYR A 328 -2.82 -11.77 17.32
CA TYR A 328 -3.58 -10.52 17.45
C TYR A 328 -5.06 -10.75 17.78
N GLY A 329 -5.60 -11.90 17.39
CA GLY A 329 -6.95 -12.29 17.80
C GLY A 329 -6.93 -12.95 19.17
N THR A 330 -7.48 -12.28 20.17
CA THR A 330 -7.47 -12.76 21.56
C THR A 330 -8.57 -13.79 21.80
N ALA A 331 -8.19 -14.96 22.32
CA ALA A 331 -9.12 -15.95 22.85
C ALA A 331 -8.44 -16.76 23.95
N ILE A 332 -9.11 -16.90 25.10
CA ILE A 332 -8.69 -17.79 26.19
C ILE A 332 -9.93 -18.57 26.63
N ASP A 333 -10.13 -19.74 26.03
CA ASP A 333 -11.32 -20.56 26.24
C ASP A 333 -11.02 -21.77 27.10
N SER A 334 -11.75 -21.89 28.22
CA SER A 334 -11.77 -23.11 29.03
C SER A 334 -12.58 -24.18 28.30
N LEU A 335 -11.90 -25.18 27.77
CA LEU A 335 -12.52 -26.26 27.02
C LEU A 335 -13.28 -27.17 27.99
N THR A 336 -14.60 -27.24 27.83
CA THR A 336 -15.46 -28.08 28.68
C THR A 336 -15.06 -29.55 28.50
N GLN A 337 -14.56 -30.17 29.56
CA GLN A 337 -14.17 -31.59 29.57
C GLN A 337 -15.32 -32.51 29.13
N CYS A 338 -14.99 -33.67 28.54
CA CYS A 338 -16.01 -34.66 28.28
C CYS A 338 -16.59 -35.17 29.61
N ALA A 339 -17.90 -35.38 29.66
CA ALA A 339 -18.53 -36.08 30.78
C ALA A 339 -17.90 -37.47 30.91
N SER A 340 -17.55 -37.86 32.15
CA SER A 340 -16.82 -39.10 32.43
C SER A 340 -17.76 -40.32 32.54
N PRO A 341 -17.31 -41.51 32.11
CA PRO A 341 -18.03 -42.77 32.38
C PRO A 341 -18.09 -43.02 33.89
N ASN A 342 -19.14 -43.69 34.33
CA ASN A 342 -19.36 -44.04 35.74
C ASN A 342 -19.58 -45.54 35.85
N LEU A 343 -18.56 -46.28 36.28
CA LEU A 343 -18.58 -47.74 36.28
C LEU A 343 -19.05 -48.28 37.64
N SER A 344 -20.14 -49.05 37.63
CA SER A 344 -20.59 -49.80 38.79
C SER A 344 -20.32 -51.29 38.59
N ALA A 345 -19.63 -51.90 39.56
CA ALA A 345 -19.32 -53.33 39.56
C ALA A 345 -20.22 -54.09 40.55
N SER A 346 -20.74 -55.24 40.13
CA SER A 346 -21.48 -56.18 40.95
C SER A 346 -21.00 -57.60 40.68
N TYR A 347 -21.25 -58.52 41.62
CA TYR A 347 -20.85 -59.92 41.50
C TYR A 347 -21.96 -60.85 41.98
N VAL A 348 -21.98 -62.07 41.44
CA VAL A 348 -22.90 -63.14 41.84
C VAL A 348 -22.08 -64.33 42.30
N CYS A 349 -22.29 -64.74 43.56
CA CYS A 349 -21.73 -65.97 44.13
C CYS A 349 -22.41 -67.20 43.50
N ALA A 350 -21.64 -67.95 42.73
CA ALA A 350 -22.06 -69.22 42.12
C ALA A 350 -20.85 -70.16 41.98
N ALA A 351 -21.08 -71.41 41.58
CA ALA A 351 -20.01 -72.39 41.31
C ALA A 351 -18.99 -71.94 40.25
N THR A 352 -19.35 -70.95 39.43
CA THR A 352 -18.40 -70.10 38.68
C THR A 352 -18.81 -68.65 38.95
N PRO A 353 -18.05 -67.89 39.77
CA PRO A 353 -18.37 -66.50 40.08
C PRO A 353 -18.51 -65.67 38.81
N SER A 354 -19.57 -64.87 38.73
CA SER A 354 -19.76 -63.92 37.62
C SER A 354 -19.68 -62.49 38.11
N PHE A 355 -18.91 -61.67 37.41
CA PHE A 355 -18.78 -60.23 37.63
C PHE A 355 -19.53 -59.50 36.53
N GLN A 356 -20.28 -58.46 36.89
CA GLN A 356 -20.98 -57.59 35.96
C GLN A 356 -20.51 -56.15 36.20
N ILE A 357 -20.06 -55.49 35.13
CA ILE A 357 -19.71 -54.07 35.13
C ILE A 357 -20.72 -53.37 34.23
N VAL A 358 -21.37 -52.34 34.75
CA VAL A 358 -22.28 -51.47 34.00
C VAL A 358 -21.73 -50.06 33.98
N ASN A 359 -21.80 -49.41 32.81
CA ASN A 359 -21.52 -47.99 32.71
C ASN A 359 -22.83 -47.20 32.92
N THR A 360 -22.97 -46.54 34.06
CA THR A 360 -24.10 -45.66 34.38
C THR A 360 -23.82 -44.18 34.09
N GLY A 361 -22.68 -43.88 33.45
CA GLY A 361 -22.33 -42.54 32.98
C GLY A 361 -22.47 -42.42 31.46
N THR A 362 -21.63 -41.57 30.86
CA THR A 362 -21.47 -41.42 29.41
C THR A 362 -20.54 -42.49 28.82
N ASP A 363 -20.53 -42.59 27.48
CA ASP A 363 -19.70 -43.54 26.73
C ASP A 363 -18.22 -43.50 27.14
N MET A 364 -17.59 -44.68 27.18
CA MET A 364 -16.14 -44.80 27.36
C MET A 364 -15.41 -44.41 26.08
N LEU A 365 -14.92 -43.16 26.02
CA LEU A 365 -14.07 -42.63 24.95
C LEU A 365 -12.66 -43.27 24.94
N LEU A 366 -12.20 -43.76 26.10
CA LEU A 366 -10.97 -44.53 26.26
C LEU A 366 -11.29 -45.91 26.88
N PRO A 367 -10.61 -46.99 26.48
CA PRO A 367 -10.72 -48.28 27.14
C PRO A 367 -10.11 -48.24 28.56
N GLN A 368 -10.61 -49.08 29.47
CA GLN A 368 -10.05 -49.28 30.80
C GLN A 368 -9.82 -50.77 31.08
N THR A 369 -8.71 -51.10 31.74
CA THR A 369 -8.37 -52.47 32.11
C THR A 369 -9.08 -52.89 33.40
N VAL A 370 -9.86 -53.96 33.33
CA VAL A 370 -10.50 -54.61 34.48
C VAL A 370 -9.65 -55.80 34.91
N THR A 371 -9.26 -55.82 36.18
CA THR A 371 -8.53 -56.93 36.80
C THR A 371 -9.37 -57.54 37.91
N VAL A 372 -9.60 -58.85 37.86
CA VAL A 372 -10.17 -59.63 38.97
C VAL A 372 -9.02 -60.34 39.67
N VAL A 373 -8.90 -60.14 40.98
CA VAL A 373 -7.96 -60.86 41.85
C VAL A 373 -8.69 -61.84 42.75
N ASP A 374 -8.02 -62.91 43.16
CA ASP A 374 -8.50 -63.81 44.20
C ASP A 374 -8.09 -63.35 45.62
N ALA A 375 -8.48 -64.14 46.62
CA ALA A 375 -8.21 -63.83 48.03
C ALA A 375 -6.71 -63.83 48.41
N ASP A 376 -5.86 -64.45 47.57
CA ASP A 376 -4.40 -64.49 47.73
C ASP A 376 -3.72 -63.33 46.95
N GLY A 377 -4.52 -62.44 46.35
CA GLY A 377 -4.06 -61.30 45.55
C GLY A 377 -3.62 -61.67 44.13
N GLN A 378 -3.83 -62.92 43.69
CA GLN A 378 -3.44 -63.37 42.36
C GLN A 378 -4.46 -62.94 41.31
N THR A 379 -3.98 -62.45 40.17
CA THR A 379 -4.85 -62.07 39.05
C THR A 379 -5.44 -63.32 38.39
N VAL A 380 -6.77 -63.42 38.36
CA VAL A 380 -7.52 -64.52 37.74
C VAL A 380 -8.19 -64.12 36.42
N LEU A 381 -8.32 -62.81 36.15
CA LEU A 381 -8.78 -62.26 34.87
C LEU A 381 -8.20 -60.85 34.70
N THR A 382 -7.76 -60.55 33.49
CA THR A 382 -7.49 -59.18 33.01
C THR A 382 -8.17 -59.01 31.66
N GLN A 383 -8.94 -57.95 31.49
CA GLN A 383 -9.68 -57.67 30.26
C GLN A 383 -9.90 -56.16 30.11
N ASP A 384 -9.62 -55.61 28.93
CA ASP A 384 -9.98 -54.23 28.61
C ASP A 384 -11.47 -54.13 28.26
N ILE A 385 -12.12 -53.08 28.78
CA ILE A 385 -13.50 -52.70 28.47
C ILE A 385 -13.57 -51.31 27.85
N GLN A 386 -14.50 -51.14 26.93
CA GLN A 386 -14.93 -49.86 26.42
C GLN A 386 -16.44 -49.95 26.20
N LEU A 387 -17.21 -49.40 27.15
CA LEU A 387 -18.66 -49.55 27.26
C LEU A 387 -19.37 -48.26 26.88
N SER A 388 -20.36 -48.34 26.00
CA SER A 388 -21.32 -47.24 25.81
C SER A 388 -22.17 -47.01 27.08
N ALA A 389 -22.83 -45.86 27.16
CA ALA A 389 -23.73 -45.51 28.23
C ALA A 389 -24.85 -46.55 28.39
N GLY A 390 -25.01 -47.09 29.59
CA GLY A 390 -25.96 -48.17 29.91
C GLY A 390 -25.50 -49.58 29.49
N GLU A 391 -24.35 -49.72 28.82
CA GLU A 391 -23.83 -51.04 28.41
C GLU A 391 -23.29 -51.84 29.61
N VAL A 392 -23.34 -53.17 29.47
CA VAL A 392 -23.04 -54.13 30.53
C VAL A 392 -22.06 -55.20 30.05
N ALA A 393 -20.83 -55.18 30.57
CA ALA A 393 -19.89 -56.30 30.44
C ALA A 393 -20.17 -57.38 31.50
N ARG A 394 -20.00 -58.65 31.13
CA ARG A 394 -20.11 -59.79 32.04
C ARG A 394 -18.93 -60.75 31.89
N TYR A 395 -18.37 -61.15 33.04
CA TYR A 395 -17.18 -61.99 33.14
C TYR A 395 -17.42 -63.18 34.05
N HIS A 396 -16.74 -64.28 33.78
CA HIS A 396 -16.76 -65.48 34.60
C HIS A 396 -15.34 -65.81 35.07
N ALA A 397 -15.07 -65.68 36.37
CA ALA A 397 -13.77 -66.07 36.92
C ALA A 397 -13.71 -67.60 37.01
N ARG A 398 -12.92 -68.21 36.14
CA ARG A 398 -12.50 -69.62 36.26
C ARG A 398 -11.10 -69.61 36.87
N ARG A 399 -10.88 -70.38 37.95
CA ARG A 399 -9.50 -70.66 38.40
C ARG A 399 -8.74 -71.30 37.22
N PRO A 400 -7.49 -70.90 36.95
CA PRO A 400 -6.58 -71.71 36.15
C PRO A 400 -6.54 -73.12 36.77
N GLU A 401 -6.78 -74.16 35.97
CA GLU A 401 -6.74 -75.52 36.50
C GLU A 401 -5.31 -75.80 37.00
N PRO A 402 -5.10 -76.17 38.28
CA PRO A 402 -3.76 -76.48 38.76
C PRO A 402 -3.22 -77.64 37.94
N ALA A 403 -2.06 -77.44 37.34
CA ALA A 403 -1.48 -78.37 36.36
C ALA A 403 -1.48 -79.81 36.91
N ARG A 404 -2.37 -80.66 36.38
CA ARG A 404 -2.52 -82.04 36.85
C ARG A 404 -1.24 -82.81 36.59
N HIS A 405 -0.44 -82.99 37.63
CA HIS A 405 0.72 -83.85 37.61
C HIS A 405 0.27 -85.30 37.32
N PRO A 406 0.68 -85.92 36.19
CA PRO A 406 0.05 -87.15 35.71
C PRO A 406 0.63 -88.39 36.41
N THR A 407 0.10 -88.71 37.59
CA THR A 407 0.41 -89.97 38.27
C THR A 407 -0.28 -91.15 37.59
N ARG A 408 0.40 -91.84 36.67
CA ARG A 408 0.02 -93.18 36.21
C ARG A 408 1.20 -94.15 36.27
N CYS A 409 1.13 -95.09 37.19
CA CYS A 409 2.00 -96.26 37.18
C CYS A 409 1.62 -97.20 36.02
N ARG A 410 2.61 -97.42 35.15
CA ARG A 410 2.95 -98.61 34.34
C ARG A 410 2.11 -99.90 34.53
N PRO A 411 1.98 -100.71 33.47
CA PRO A 411 3.04 -101.71 33.24
C PRO A 411 3.61 -101.72 31.82
N ALA A 412 4.80 -102.31 31.66
CA ALA A 412 5.47 -102.50 30.39
C ALA A 412 5.75 -103.99 30.15
N ALA A 413 5.20 -104.53 29.06
CA ALA A 413 5.56 -105.81 28.45
C ALA A 413 5.25 -105.70 26.94
N GLY A 414 6.06 -106.23 26.03
CA GLY A 414 7.36 -106.87 26.21
C GLY A 414 8.14 -106.93 24.90
N SER A 415 9.37 -107.42 24.96
CA SER A 415 10.24 -107.59 23.80
C SER A 415 10.26 -109.04 23.31
N SER A 416 10.12 -109.24 22.00
CA SER A 416 10.65 -110.42 21.30
C SER A 416 10.75 -110.12 19.79
N PRO A 417 11.88 -110.42 19.14
CA PRO A 417 12.02 -110.27 17.69
C PRO A 417 11.68 -111.57 16.94
N ARG A 418 11.27 -111.46 15.67
CA ARG A 418 11.92 -112.18 14.55
C ARG A 418 11.35 -111.81 13.16
N TYR A 419 12.27 -111.39 12.31
CA TYR A 419 12.39 -111.67 10.86
C TYR A 419 11.56 -110.98 9.76
N TYR A 420 12.35 -110.56 8.76
CA TYR A 420 12.13 -110.37 7.31
C TYR A 420 11.40 -109.13 6.73
N HIS A 421 12.22 -108.35 6.00
CA HIS A 421 11.94 -107.36 4.96
C HIS A 421 11.32 -107.97 3.67
N PRO A 422 10.97 -107.19 2.62
CA PRO A 422 10.43 -105.80 2.61
C PRO A 422 9.31 -105.55 1.55
N ALA A 423 8.49 -104.50 1.71
CA ALA A 423 7.97 -103.73 0.57
C ALA A 423 7.52 -102.30 0.93
N ARG A 424 7.85 -101.39 0.00
CA ARG A 424 7.37 -100.01 -0.29
C ARG A 424 5.92 -99.64 0.14
N ALA A 425 5.54 -98.37 0.39
CA ALA A 425 6.28 -97.08 0.46
C ALA A 425 5.36 -95.92 0.94
N ARG A 426 5.95 -94.72 1.19
CA ARG A 426 5.33 -93.38 1.38
C ARG A 426 4.52 -93.22 2.69
N THR A 427 4.52 -92.10 3.43
CA THR A 427 5.11 -90.73 3.34
C THR A 427 4.99 -90.06 4.74
N PRO A 428 5.43 -88.81 4.98
CA PRO A 428 6.77 -88.22 4.86
C PRO A 428 7.33 -87.80 6.24
N ARG A 429 8.57 -87.27 6.27
CA ARG A 429 9.25 -86.79 7.48
C ARG A 429 9.34 -85.26 7.51
N SER A 430 8.92 -84.68 8.64
CA SER A 430 9.62 -83.63 9.42
C SER A 430 10.32 -82.44 8.74
N VAL A 431 10.01 -81.24 9.27
CA VAL A 431 10.97 -80.18 9.67
C VAL A 431 11.71 -79.42 8.54
N CYS A 432 11.41 -78.13 8.37
CA CYS A 432 12.32 -77.05 8.84
C CYS A 432 11.74 -75.62 8.74
N ARG A 433 12.41 -74.74 9.47
CA ARG A 433 12.26 -73.28 9.72
C ARG A 433 12.66 -72.43 8.47
N PRO A 434 12.74 -71.07 8.58
CA PRO A 434 11.74 -70.04 8.23
C PRO A 434 12.08 -69.25 6.94
N THR A 435 11.24 -68.31 6.49
CA THR A 435 11.64 -67.05 5.79
C THR A 435 10.47 -66.10 5.49
N SER A 436 10.69 -64.79 5.65
CA SER A 436 10.07 -63.69 4.86
C SER A 436 10.94 -63.47 3.59
N PRO A 437 10.55 -62.77 2.48
CA PRO A 437 9.71 -61.54 2.45
C PRO A 437 8.85 -61.28 1.16
N SER A 438 8.29 -60.06 1.03
CA SER A 438 7.87 -59.38 -0.23
C SER A 438 6.63 -59.94 -0.98
N ARG A 439 5.90 -59.22 -1.87
CA ARG A 439 5.56 -57.78 -2.11
C ARG A 439 4.53 -57.76 -3.29
N ALA A 440 3.78 -56.67 -3.46
CA ALA A 440 3.09 -56.21 -4.69
C ALA A 440 1.71 -56.79 -5.13
N SER A 441 0.73 -55.87 -5.17
CA SER A 441 -0.20 -55.52 -6.27
C SER A 441 -0.91 -56.57 -7.13
N ALA A 442 -2.25 -56.47 -7.20
CA ALA A 442 -3.00 -56.04 -8.40
C ALA A 442 -4.50 -55.82 -8.11
N ALA A 443 -5.18 -54.99 -8.91
CA ALA A 443 -6.58 -54.59 -8.73
C ALA A 443 -7.56 -55.34 -9.65
N CYS A 444 -8.87 -55.28 -9.35
CA CYS A 444 -9.97 -55.38 -10.32
C CYS A 444 -11.25 -54.69 -9.78
N LEU A 445 -11.72 -53.68 -10.53
CA LEU A 445 -13.16 -53.30 -10.67
C LEU A 445 -13.82 -54.28 -11.68
N PRO A 446 -15.14 -54.26 -11.99
CA PRO A 446 -16.19 -53.23 -11.77
C PRO A 446 -17.40 -53.82 -10.96
N ALA A 447 -18.63 -53.29 -10.92
CA ALA A 447 -19.33 -52.33 -11.76
C ALA A 447 -20.49 -51.57 -11.06
N SER A 448 -21.14 -50.70 -11.85
CA SER A 448 -22.29 -49.83 -11.58
C SER A 448 -23.68 -50.49 -11.71
N SER A 449 -24.64 -50.02 -10.91
CA SER A 449 -25.91 -49.44 -11.41
C SER A 449 -26.48 -48.49 -10.36
#